data_AF-A0A1J3K1G9-F1
#
_entry.id   AF-A0A1J3K1G9-F1
#
_cell.length_a   1.000
_cell.length_b   1.000
_cell.length_c   1.000
_cell.angle_alpha   90.00
_cell.angle_beta   90.00
_cell.angle_gamma   90.00
#
_symmetry.space_group_name_H-M   'P 1'
#
loop_
_entity.id
_entity.type
_entity.pdbx_description
1 polymer ?
#
loop_
_entity_poly.entity_id
_entity_poly.type
_entity_poly.pdbx_seq_one_letter_code
_entity_poly.pdbx_strand_id
1 'polypeptide(L)'
;DFDGDMYFISRNPKLLEHFKPSEPWVSSSLPSKVYTSRKPSEFPPEVLEELLFNMFLKARFHSRNVVGAAADSWLAIMDPYLMLGDENAKEKAERKKMMLKAIDVYYDALDAPKNGATVNLPLDLKFDVFPHYMERKNKKEFKSTSILGLIYDTVMAQNAEGPPPFEIKKLPCFEDEPVSEFHMEKCGQWFKDYNKEMTQALNTKDESAAKKAAANEVIQRYKQKFYGAACFEESKRSMVELYPEALALYNIVYDHAIMWNKVGNCRFVWRVAGPVLCKIYQEKMQEKTFPCSFSFIKKLYG
;
A
#
# COMPACT_ATOMS: atom_id res chain seq x y z
N ASP A 1 -25.24 5.59 2.40
CA ASP A 1 -25.93 6.70 3.08
C ASP A 1 -24.89 7.47 3.90
N PHE A 2 -25.21 7.98 5.10
CA PHE A 2 -24.25 8.63 5.99
C PHE A 2 -24.13 7.90 7.34
N ASP A 3 -24.49 6.62 7.41
CA ASP A 3 -24.44 5.82 8.65
C ASP A 3 -23.05 5.22 8.96
N GLY A 4 -22.07 5.50 8.09
CA GLY A 4 -20.70 5.00 8.19
C GLY A 4 -19.97 4.86 6.85
N ASP A 5 -20.68 5.06 5.73
CA ASP A 5 -20.10 4.99 4.39
C ASP A 5 -18.91 5.93 4.17
N MET A 6 -17.84 5.36 3.61
CA MET A 6 -16.64 6.09 3.22
C MET A 6 -16.67 6.38 1.72
N TYR A 7 -16.29 7.61 1.35
CA TYR A 7 -16.29 8.06 -0.04
C TYR A 7 -14.86 8.08 -0.59
N PHE A 8 -14.66 7.50 -1.77
CA PHE A 8 -13.44 7.71 -2.53
C PHE A 8 -13.51 9.08 -3.24
N ILE A 9 -12.65 10.01 -2.82
CA ILE A 9 -12.58 11.36 -3.40
C ILE A 9 -11.30 11.49 -4.22
N SER A 10 -11.43 11.55 -5.53
CA SER A 10 -10.33 11.86 -6.44
C SER A 10 -10.34 13.33 -6.83
N ARG A 11 -9.20 14.01 -6.66
CA ARG A 11 -8.95 15.38 -7.16
C ARG A 11 -7.97 15.44 -8.33
N ASN A 12 -7.68 14.29 -8.94
CA ASN A 12 -6.71 14.20 -10.02
C ASN A 12 -7.28 14.85 -11.31
N PRO A 13 -6.68 15.94 -11.83
CA PRO A 13 -7.21 16.64 -12.99
C PRO A 13 -7.37 15.76 -14.23
N LYS A 14 -6.45 14.82 -14.47
CA LYS A 14 -6.49 13.92 -15.64
C LYS A 14 -7.65 12.94 -15.57
N LEU A 15 -8.03 12.49 -14.36
CA LEU A 15 -9.21 11.62 -14.19
C LEU A 15 -10.50 12.43 -14.37
N LEU A 16 -10.53 13.65 -13.83
CA LEU A 16 -11.71 14.51 -13.87
C LEU A 16 -12.01 15.02 -15.28
N GLU A 17 -10.99 15.29 -16.10
CA GLU A 17 -11.15 15.74 -17.49
C GLU A 17 -11.89 14.73 -18.38
N HIS A 18 -11.66 13.43 -18.16
CA HIS A 18 -12.24 12.37 -18.98
C HIS A 18 -13.49 11.73 -18.35
N PHE A 19 -13.81 12.04 -17.10
CA PHE A 19 -14.97 11.47 -16.43
C PHE A 19 -16.27 12.09 -16.97
N LYS A 20 -17.20 11.22 -17.40
CA LYS A 20 -18.55 11.61 -17.77
C LYS A 20 -19.54 10.89 -16.85
N PRO A 21 -20.39 11.62 -16.11
CA PRO A 21 -21.41 10.99 -15.29
C PRO A 21 -22.36 10.18 -16.18
N SER A 22 -22.78 9.03 -15.67
CA SER A 22 -23.79 8.18 -16.32
C SER A 22 -25.10 8.25 -15.53
N GLU A 23 -26.19 7.84 -16.17
CA GLU A 23 -27.48 7.70 -15.48
C GLU A 23 -27.33 6.71 -14.31
N PRO A 24 -27.87 7.05 -13.12
CA PRO A 24 -27.86 6.13 -12.00
C PRO A 24 -28.51 4.80 -12.35
N TRP A 25 -27.96 3.70 -11.82
CA TRP A 25 -28.66 2.43 -11.86
C TRP A 25 -29.98 2.54 -11.11
N VAL A 26 -31.02 1.93 -11.68
CA VAL A 26 -32.33 1.78 -11.07
C VAL A 26 -32.60 0.30 -10.97
N SER A 27 -32.90 -0.16 -9.75
CA SER A 27 -33.22 -1.56 -9.50
C SER A 27 -34.41 -2.02 -10.34
N SER A 28 -34.26 -3.16 -10.99
CA SER A 28 -35.39 -3.85 -11.65
C SER A 28 -36.12 -4.80 -10.70
N SER A 29 -35.59 -5.01 -9.49
CA SER A 29 -36.22 -5.84 -8.48
C SER A 29 -37.48 -5.16 -7.95
N LEU A 30 -38.50 -5.99 -7.69
CA LEU A 30 -39.67 -5.53 -6.95
C LEU A 30 -39.22 -5.02 -5.57
N PRO A 31 -39.87 -3.98 -5.01
CA PRO A 31 -39.57 -3.52 -3.66
C PRO A 31 -39.57 -4.71 -2.71
N SER A 32 -38.49 -4.86 -1.94
CA SER A 32 -38.35 -5.97 -1.01
C SER A 32 -39.61 -6.05 -0.14
N LYS A 33 -40.22 -7.24 -0.05
CA LYS A 33 -41.44 -7.42 0.74
C LYS A 33 -41.16 -6.86 2.14
N VAL A 34 -41.97 -5.90 2.57
CA VAL A 34 -41.96 -5.43 3.95
C VAL A 34 -42.01 -6.66 4.84
N TYR A 35 -41.09 -6.79 5.78
CA TYR A 35 -41.05 -7.91 6.72
C TYR A 35 -42.42 -8.00 7.40
N THR A 36 -43.24 -8.97 6.98
CA THR A 36 -44.60 -9.19 7.50
C THR A 36 -44.62 -10.10 8.72
N SER A 37 -43.44 -10.48 9.21
CA SER A 37 -43.32 -11.37 10.36
C SER A 37 -43.52 -10.61 11.66
N ARG A 38 -43.86 -11.38 12.69
CA ARG A 38 -44.03 -10.89 14.06
C ARG A 38 -42.78 -10.15 14.54
N LYS A 39 -42.98 -9.09 15.32
CA LYS A 39 -41.88 -8.37 15.97
C LYS A 39 -41.22 -9.25 17.03
N PRO A 40 -39.93 -9.04 17.36
CA PRO A 40 -39.28 -9.80 18.44
C PRO A 40 -40.05 -9.78 19.77
N SER A 41 -40.69 -8.65 20.09
CA SER A 41 -41.51 -8.47 21.30
C SER A 41 -42.81 -9.30 21.32
N GLU A 42 -43.21 -9.88 20.19
CA GLU A 42 -44.43 -10.67 20.04
C GLU A 42 -44.18 -12.17 20.21
N PHE A 43 -42.94 -12.58 20.47
CA PHE A 43 -42.57 -13.97 20.72
C PHE A 43 -42.40 -14.23 22.23
N PRO A 44 -42.86 -15.39 22.75
CA PRO A 44 -42.49 -15.86 24.08
C PRO A 44 -40.95 -16.00 24.21
N PRO A 45 -40.38 -15.81 25.41
CA PRO A 45 -38.93 -15.84 25.62
C PRO A 45 -38.25 -17.10 25.08
N GLU A 46 -38.81 -18.27 25.33
CA GLU A 46 -38.23 -19.57 24.95
C GLU A 46 -38.23 -19.75 23.43
N VAL A 47 -39.29 -19.29 22.76
CA VAL A 47 -39.40 -19.32 21.29
C VAL A 47 -38.44 -18.31 20.65
N LEU A 48 -38.29 -17.13 21.26
CA LEU A 48 -37.35 -16.13 20.78
C LEU A 48 -35.91 -16.63 20.87
N GLU A 49 -35.54 -17.28 21.97
CA GLU A 49 -34.21 -17.90 22.14
C GLU A 49 -33.93 -18.94 21.05
N GLU A 50 -34.87 -19.84 20.79
CA GLU A 50 -34.74 -20.84 19.73
C GLU A 50 -34.58 -20.20 18.34
N LEU A 51 -35.35 -19.16 18.04
CA LEU A 51 -35.26 -18.42 16.77
C LEU A 51 -33.89 -17.74 16.60
N LEU A 52 -33.38 -17.11 17.65
CA LEU A 52 -32.07 -16.47 17.65
C LEU A 52 -30.95 -17.50 17.47
N PHE A 53 -31.04 -18.64 18.17
CA PHE A 53 -30.06 -19.73 18.05
C PHE A 53 -30.03 -20.30 16.63
N ASN A 54 -31.20 -20.58 16.04
CA ASN A 54 -31.30 -21.02 14.66
C ASN A 54 -30.78 -19.99 13.66
N MET A 55 -31.03 -18.71 13.88
CA MET A 55 -30.52 -17.62 13.05
C MET A 55 -28.99 -17.56 13.10
N PHE A 56 -28.41 -17.67 14.30
CA PHE A 56 -26.97 -17.75 14.50
C PHE A 56 -26.37 -18.93 13.75
N LEU A 57 -26.95 -20.14 13.88
CA LEU A 57 -26.45 -21.33 13.19
C LEU A 57 -26.50 -21.17 11.66
N LYS A 58 -27.59 -20.60 11.12
CA LYS A 58 -27.71 -20.33 9.68
C LYS A 58 -26.67 -19.30 9.21
N ALA A 59 -26.51 -18.19 9.93
CA ALA A 59 -25.55 -17.15 9.60
C ALA A 59 -24.10 -17.66 9.68
N ARG A 60 -23.79 -18.50 10.68
CA ARG A 60 -22.42 -18.98 10.94
C ARG A 60 -21.99 -20.12 10.02
N PHE A 61 -22.90 -21.07 9.75
CA PHE A 61 -22.56 -22.35 9.09
C PHE A 61 -23.19 -22.51 7.70
N HIS A 62 -24.19 -21.72 7.34
CA HIS A 62 -24.90 -21.79 6.06
C HIS A 62 -24.82 -20.46 5.28
N SER A 63 -23.81 -19.63 5.57
CA SER A 63 -23.63 -18.36 4.87
C SER A 63 -23.43 -18.60 3.38
N ARG A 64 -24.46 -18.32 2.58
CA ARG A 64 -24.34 -18.26 1.13
C ARG A 64 -23.72 -16.92 0.78
N ASN A 65 -22.50 -16.91 0.25
CA ASN A 65 -21.86 -15.68 -0.21
C ASN A 65 -22.41 -15.28 -1.59
N VAL A 66 -23.71 -14.96 -1.65
CA VAL A 66 -24.38 -14.55 -2.89
C VAL A 66 -23.88 -13.20 -3.36
N VAL A 67 -23.55 -12.29 -2.43
CA VAL A 67 -22.94 -10.98 -2.71
C VAL A 67 -21.63 -11.18 -3.49
N GLY A 68 -20.70 -11.98 -2.97
CA GLY A 68 -19.45 -12.28 -3.65
C GLY A 68 -19.65 -12.98 -4.99
N ALA A 69 -20.57 -13.97 -5.04
CA ALA A 69 -20.84 -14.69 -6.28
C ALA A 69 -21.45 -13.78 -7.36
N ALA A 70 -22.33 -12.84 -7.01
CA ALA A 70 -22.89 -11.85 -7.94
C ALA A 70 -21.81 -10.88 -8.45
N ALA A 71 -20.91 -10.41 -7.58
CA ALA A 71 -19.77 -9.57 -7.97
C ALA A 71 -18.82 -10.29 -8.93
N ASP A 72 -18.51 -11.56 -8.65
CA ASP A 72 -17.68 -12.40 -9.52
C ASP A 72 -18.31 -12.60 -10.89
N SER A 73 -19.63 -12.85 -10.90
CA SER A 73 -20.40 -13.03 -12.13
C SER A 73 -20.42 -11.74 -12.95
N TRP A 74 -20.57 -10.60 -12.30
CA TRP A 74 -20.53 -9.30 -12.95
C TRP A 74 -19.18 -9.07 -13.65
N LEU A 75 -18.06 -9.38 -12.99
CA LEU A 75 -16.73 -9.30 -13.61
C LEU A 75 -16.57 -10.24 -14.80
N ALA A 76 -17.05 -11.48 -14.69
CA ALA A 76 -17.02 -12.47 -15.77
C ALA A 76 -17.85 -12.05 -17.00
N ILE A 77 -18.89 -11.23 -16.82
CA ILE A 77 -19.72 -10.69 -17.91
C ILE A 77 -19.12 -9.40 -18.48
N MET A 78 -18.68 -8.49 -17.61
CA MET A 78 -18.18 -7.17 -17.95
C MET A 78 -16.89 -7.25 -18.77
N ASP A 79 -15.98 -8.15 -18.41
CA ASP A 79 -14.69 -8.22 -19.07
C ASP A 79 -14.81 -8.57 -20.58
N PRO A 80 -15.54 -9.63 -20.98
CA PRO A 80 -15.84 -9.84 -22.39
C PRO A 80 -16.68 -8.73 -23.01
N TYR A 81 -17.59 -8.10 -22.27
CA TYR A 81 -18.36 -6.95 -22.78
C TYR A 81 -17.42 -5.80 -23.25
N LEU A 82 -16.33 -5.54 -22.52
CA LEU A 82 -15.31 -4.57 -22.91
C LEU A 82 -14.45 -5.02 -24.09
N MET A 83 -14.29 -6.32 -24.31
CA MET A 83 -13.54 -6.87 -25.44
C MET A 83 -14.34 -6.87 -26.76
N LEU A 84 -15.66 -6.76 -26.70
CA LEU A 84 -16.50 -6.78 -27.90
C LEU A 84 -16.36 -5.47 -28.71
N GLY A 85 -16.17 -5.60 -30.03
CA GLY A 85 -16.27 -4.50 -30.99
C GLY A 85 -17.72 -4.06 -31.24
N ASP A 86 -17.90 -2.95 -31.96
CA ASP A 86 -19.23 -2.36 -32.22
C ASP A 86 -20.11 -3.18 -33.18
N GLU A 87 -19.50 -4.09 -33.93
CA GLU A 87 -20.18 -5.05 -34.80
C GLU A 87 -21.00 -6.08 -34.01
N ASN A 88 -20.71 -6.27 -32.72
CA ASN A 88 -21.36 -7.26 -31.84
C ASN A 88 -22.48 -6.65 -30.98
N ALA A 89 -23.27 -5.73 -31.55
CA ALA A 89 -24.28 -4.95 -30.83
C ALA A 89 -25.30 -5.82 -30.05
N LYS A 90 -25.74 -6.94 -30.63
CA LYS A 90 -26.68 -7.87 -29.98
C LYS A 90 -26.08 -8.52 -28.74
N GLU A 91 -24.86 -9.05 -28.85
CA GLU A 91 -24.16 -9.68 -27.72
C GLU A 91 -23.83 -8.66 -26.63
N LYS A 92 -23.41 -7.44 -27.01
CA LYS A 92 -23.22 -6.33 -26.07
C LYS A 92 -24.50 -6.02 -25.28
N ALA A 93 -25.66 -5.97 -25.96
CA ALA A 93 -26.94 -5.71 -25.30
C ALA A 93 -27.33 -6.84 -24.33
N GLU A 94 -27.13 -8.10 -24.72
CA GLU A 94 -27.39 -9.27 -23.86
C GLU A 94 -26.49 -9.26 -22.62
N ARG A 95 -25.19 -9.05 -22.78
CA ARG A 95 -24.25 -8.93 -21.66
C ARG A 95 -24.59 -7.75 -20.75
N LYS A 96 -24.98 -6.59 -21.31
CA LYS A 96 -25.44 -5.45 -20.52
C LYS A 96 -26.66 -5.80 -19.65
N LYS A 97 -27.62 -6.54 -20.20
CA LYS A 97 -28.78 -7.04 -19.43
C LYS A 97 -28.35 -7.98 -18.30
N MET A 98 -27.40 -8.88 -18.56
CA MET A 98 -26.88 -9.78 -17.53
C MET A 98 -26.11 -9.03 -16.43
N MET A 99 -25.33 -8.00 -16.78
CA MET A 99 -24.66 -7.13 -15.81
C MET A 99 -25.66 -6.44 -14.89
N LEU A 100 -26.73 -5.85 -15.45
CA LEU A 100 -27.79 -5.21 -14.66
C LEU A 100 -28.46 -6.22 -13.72
N LYS A 101 -28.76 -7.44 -14.19
CA LYS A 101 -29.32 -8.51 -13.36
C LYS A 101 -28.37 -8.91 -12.23
N ALA A 102 -27.06 -8.95 -12.47
CA ALA A 102 -26.07 -9.23 -11.43
C ALA A 102 -25.99 -8.10 -10.40
N ILE A 103 -26.12 -6.84 -10.81
CA ILE A 103 -26.20 -5.68 -9.90
C ILE A 103 -27.45 -5.78 -9.01
N ASP A 104 -28.61 -6.10 -9.59
CA ASP A 104 -29.86 -6.30 -8.82
C ASP A 104 -29.67 -7.39 -7.74
N VAL A 105 -29.14 -8.56 -8.13
CA VAL A 105 -28.88 -9.66 -7.19
C VAL A 105 -27.86 -9.27 -6.11
N TYR A 106 -26.84 -8.48 -6.45
CA TYR A 106 -25.83 -8.03 -5.49
C TYR A 106 -26.47 -7.17 -4.39
N TYR A 107 -27.24 -6.14 -4.77
CA TYR A 107 -27.89 -5.25 -3.79
C TYR A 107 -28.99 -5.95 -3.02
N ASP A 108 -29.80 -6.79 -3.67
CA ASP A 108 -30.83 -7.59 -2.98
C ASP A 108 -30.19 -8.51 -1.94
N ALA A 109 -29.06 -9.16 -2.27
CA ALA A 109 -28.33 -10.03 -1.35
C ALA A 109 -27.65 -9.26 -0.21
N LEU A 110 -27.21 -8.02 -0.47
CA LEU A 110 -26.59 -7.15 0.52
C LEU A 110 -27.59 -6.71 1.60
N ASP A 111 -28.83 -6.42 1.20
CA ASP A 111 -29.89 -5.99 2.12
C ASP A 111 -30.74 -7.16 2.67
N ALA A 112 -30.59 -8.37 2.11
CA ALA A 112 -31.30 -9.58 2.57
C ALA A 112 -31.23 -9.82 4.08
N PRO A 113 -30.06 -9.65 4.75
CA PRO A 113 -29.96 -9.81 6.20
C PRO A 113 -30.81 -8.81 6.99
N LYS A 114 -31.08 -7.62 6.44
CA LYS A 114 -31.86 -6.56 7.11
C LYS A 114 -33.37 -6.80 7.02
N ASN A 115 -33.82 -7.38 5.91
CA ASN A 115 -35.25 -7.56 5.61
C ASN A 115 -35.72 -9.03 5.70
N GLY A 116 -34.80 -9.97 5.98
CA GLY A 116 -35.10 -11.40 6.09
C GLY A 116 -35.34 -12.10 4.74
N ALA A 117 -35.05 -11.44 3.62
CA ALA A 117 -35.21 -12.03 2.29
C ALA A 117 -34.18 -13.15 2.06
N THR A 118 -34.57 -14.14 1.26
CA THR A 118 -33.65 -15.16 0.74
C THR A 118 -33.36 -14.87 -0.72
N VAL A 119 -32.11 -14.55 -1.02
CA VAL A 119 -31.63 -14.27 -2.38
C VAL A 119 -30.74 -15.42 -2.84
N ASN A 120 -30.88 -15.84 -4.09
CA ASN A 120 -30.07 -16.88 -4.71
C ASN A 120 -29.48 -16.35 -6.01
N LEU A 121 -28.28 -16.80 -6.36
CA LEU A 121 -27.69 -16.50 -7.66
C LEU A 121 -28.41 -17.29 -8.77
N PRO A 122 -29.04 -16.62 -9.76
CA PRO A 122 -29.66 -17.25 -10.91
C PRO A 122 -28.68 -18.14 -11.69
N LEU A 123 -29.18 -19.21 -12.32
CA LEU A 123 -28.33 -20.16 -13.06
C LEU A 123 -27.62 -19.52 -14.27
N ASP A 124 -28.28 -18.58 -14.94
CA ASP A 124 -27.71 -17.83 -16.06
C ASP A 124 -26.63 -16.82 -15.65
N LEU A 125 -26.46 -16.61 -14.34
CA LEU A 125 -25.35 -15.84 -13.77
C LEU A 125 -24.27 -16.74 -13.16
N LYS A 126 -24.35 -18.08 -13.28
CA LYS A 126 -23.29 -18.97 -12.78
C LYS A 126 -22.22 -19.21 -13.84
N PHE A 127 -21.03 -18.66 -13.61
CA PHE A 127 -19.87 -18.81 -14.49
C PHE A 127 -18.80 -19.70 -13.86
N ASP A 128 -18.14 -20.50 -14.69
CA ASP A 128 -17.01 -21.36 -14.31
C ASP A 128 -15.70 -20.98 -15.00
N VAL A 129 -15.74 -19.97 -15.87
CA VAL A 129 -14.57 -19.42 -16.57
C VAL A 129 -14.48 -17.93 -16.25
N PHE A 130 -13.30 -17.48 -15.82
CA PHE A 130 -13.08 -16.11 -15.37
C PHE A 130 -11.88 -15.46 -16.08
N PRO A 131 -11.78 -14.11 -16.11
CA PRO A 131 -10.59 -13.43 -16.59
C PRO A 131 -9.34 -13.83 -15.79
N HIS A 132 -8.19 -13.96 -16.45
CA HIS A 132 -6.93 -14.36 -15.82
C HIS A 132 -6.48 -13.43 -14.68
N TYR A 133 -6.77 -12.13 -14.76
CA TYR A 133 -6.41 -11.17 -13.70
C TYR A 133 -7.18 -11.38 -12.38
N MET A 134 -8.21 -12.24 -12.35
CA MET A 134 -8.93 -12.60 -11.12
C MET A 134 -8.23 -13.69 -10.31
N GLU A 135 -7.21 -14.35 -10.88
CA GLU A 135 -6.34 -15.34 -10.21
C GLU A 135 -7.12 -16.43 -9.44
N ARG A 136 -8.15 -16.99 -10.08
CA ARG A 136 -9.07 -17.93 -9.44
C ARG A 136 -8.47 -19.32 -9.44
N LYS A 137 -7.78 -19.66 -8.36
CA LYS A 137 -7.24 -21.01 -8.11
C LYS A 137 -8.30 -22.08 -8.36
N ASN A 138 -7.95 -23.09 -9.15
CA ASN A 138 -8.80 -24.24 -9.50
C ASN A 138 -10.06 -23.91 -10.33
N LYS A 139 -10.12 -22.74 -10.97
CA LYS A 139 -11.14 -22.40 -11.97
C LYS A 139 -10.52 -22.29 -13.36
N LYS A 140 -11.35 -22.40 -14.39
CA LYS A 140 -10.89 -22.16 -15.76
C LYS A 140 -10.71 -20.67 -15.95
N GLU A 141 -9.69 -20.28 -16.70
CA GLU A 141 -9.39 -18.88 -16.97
C GLU A 141 -9.31 -18.63 -18.47
N PHE A 142 -9.63 -17.41 -18.89
CA PHE A 142 -9.39 -16.93 -20.25
C PHE A 142 -8.51 -15.68 -20.21
N LYS A 143 -7.74 -15.47 -21.29
CA LYS A 143 -6.89 -14.29 -21.42
C LYS A 143 -7.72 -13.07 -21.77
N SER A 144 -7.84 -12.14 -20.83
CA SER A 144 -8.51 -10.86 -21.05
C SER A 144 -7.61 -9.89 -21.81
N THR A 145 -8.20 -9.17 -22.77
CA THR A 145 -7.61 -8.02 -23.47
C THR A 145 -8.28 -6.70 -23.08
N SER A 146 -9.16 -6.71 -22.08
CA SER A 146 -9.75 -5.50 -21.52
C SER A 146 -8.71 -4.68 -20.78
N ILE A 147 -9.08 -3.45 -20.39
CA ILE A 147 -8.18 -2.58 -19.63
C ILE A 147 -7.64 -3.23 -18.33
N LEU A 148 -8.45 -4.02 -17.63
CA LEU A 148 -8.00 -4.72 -16.41
C LEU A 148 -7.00 -5.82 -16.72
N GLY A 149 -7.23 -6.59 -17.80
CA GLY A 149 -6.30 -7.59 -18.28
C GLY A 149 -4.95 -6.98 -18.70
N LEU A 150 -4.99 -5.85 -19.43
CA LEU A 150 -3.78 -5.14 -19.87
C LEU A 150 -2.98 -4.55 -18.70
N ILE A 151 -3.66 -3.96 -17.71
CA ILE A 151 -3.00 -3.45 -16.49
C ILE A 151 -2.33 -4.61 -15.75
N TYR A 152 -3.05 -5.71 -15.53
CA TYR A 152 -2.52 -6.88 -14.84
C TYR A 152 -1.27 -7.42 -15.55
N ASP A 153 -1.34 -7.61 -16.87
CA ASP A 153 -0.21 -8.12 -17.65
C ASP A 153 1.00 -7.20 -17.61
N THR A 154 0.78 -5.89 -17.68
CA THR A 154 1.84 -4.88 -17.60
C THR A 154 2.56 -4.95 -16.26
N VAL A 155 1.79 -5.04 -15.16
CA VAL A 155 2.34 -5.14 -13.80
C VAL A 155 3.09 -6.46 -13.62
N MET A 156 2.53 -7.58 -14.13
CA MET A 156 3.19 -8.88 -14.05
C MET A 156 4.50 -8.92 -14.85
N ALA A 157 4.55 -8.30 -16.04
CA ALA A 157 5.76 -8.18 -16.82
C ALA A 157 6.84 -7.36 -16.09
N GLN A 158 6.48 -6.19 -15.54
CA GLN A 158 7.40 -5.35 -14.75
C GLN A 158 7.95 -6.09 -13.52
N ASN A 159 7.11 -6.87 -12.84
CA ASN A 159 7.55 -7.66 -11.68
C ASN A 159 8.47 -8.83 -12.09
N ALA A 160 8.28 -9.40 -13.28
CA ALA A 160 9.11 -10.47 -13.82
C ALA A 160 10.48 -9.99 -14.31
N GLU A 161 10.57 -8.75 -14.81
CA GLU A 161 11.83 -8.11 -15.24
C GLU A 161 12.78 -7.81 -14.06
N GLY A 162 12.29 -7.96 -12.82
CA GLY A 162 13.02 -7.58 -11.62
C GLY A 162 13.08 -6.05 -11.46
N PRO A 163 13.34 -5.53 -10.25
CA PRO A 163 13.55 -4.09 -10.10
C PRO A 163 14.73 -3.68 -10.99
N PRO A 164 14.66 -2.54 -11.71
CA PRO A 164 15.81 -2.02 -12.43
C PRO A 164 17.00 -1.95 -11.47
N PRO A 165 18.24 -2.23 -11.94
CA PRO A 165 19.41 -2.18 -11.09
C PRO A 165 19.47 -0.82 -10.41
N PHE A 166 19.27 -0.81 -9.10
CA PHE A 166 19.39 0.40 -8.29
C PHE A 166 20.86 0.79 -8.29
N GLU A 167 21.20 1.89 -8.94
CA GLU A 167 22.56 2.41 -8.94
C GLU A 167 22.74 3.31 -7.72
N ILE A 168 23.57 2.87 -6.76
CA ILE A 168 23.94 3.71 -5.61
C ILE A 168 24.85 4.81 -6.13
N LYS A 169 24.39 6.07 -6.12
CA LYS A 169 25.19 7.23 -6.53
C LYS A 169 25.43 8.16 -5.36
N LYS A 170 26.63 8.73 -5.33
CA LYS A 170 26.93 9.90 -4.48
C LYS A 170 26.20 11.12 -5.03
N LEU A 171 25.90 12.08 -4.16
CA LEU A 171 25.41 13.39 -4.57
C LEU A 171 26.60 14.21 -5.07
N PRO A 172 26.54 14.78 -6.29
CA PRO A 172 27.66 15.53 -6.87
C PRO A 172 28.21 16.61 -5.93
N CYS A 173 27.31 17.35 -5.26
CA CYS A 173 27.68 18.41 -4.32
C CYS A 173 28.47 17.96 -3.07
N PHE A 174 28.57 16.66 -2.82
CA PHE A 174 29.37 16.11 -1.73
C PHE A 174 30.64 15.40 -2.23
N GLU A 175 30.61 14.90 -3.47
CA GLU A 175 31.74 14.22 -4.11
C GLU A 175 32.82 15.20 -4.59
N ASP A 176 32.39 16.36 -5.09
CA ASP A 176 33.30 17.38 -5.63
C ASP A 176 34.07 18.15 -4.54
N GLU A 177 33.71 18.00 -3.26
CA GLU A 177 34.34 18.72 -2.15
C GLU A 177 35.60 18.00 -1.66
N PRO A 178 36.76 18.69 -1.63
CA PRO A 178 38.00 18.08 -1.16
C PRO A 178 37.92 17.81 0.35
N VAL A 179 38.12 16.55 0.74
CA VAL A 179 38.21 16.12 2.13
C VAL A 179 39.67 15.79 2.44
N SER A 180 40.21 16.32 3.53
CA SER A 180 41.60 16.02 3.90
C SER A 180 41.79 14.56 4.31
N GLU A 181 42.97 14.00 4.03
CA GLU A 181 43.33 12.61 4.37
C GLU A 181 43.15 12.32 5.87
N PHE A 182 43.45 13.31 6.73
CA PHE A 182 43.23 13.21 8.16
C PHE A 182 41.77 12.88 8.53
N HIS A 183 40.80 13.57 7.91
CA HIS A 183 39.38 13.30 8.18
C HIS A 183 38.93 11.96 7.59
N MET A 184 39.48 11.58 6.42
CA MET A 184 39.21 10.29 5.79
C MET A 184 39.70 9.13 6.67
N GLU A 185 40.93 9.20 7.21
CA GLU A 185 41.48 8.16 8.08
C GLU A 185 40.69 8.05 9.39
N LYS A 186 40.43 9.19 10.05
CA LYS A 186 39.66 9.26 11.30
C LYS A 186 38.25 8.67 11.12
N CYS A 187 37.51 9.13 10.10
CA CYS A 187 36.15 8.65 9.83
C CYS A 187 36.14 7.21 9.32
N GLY A 188 37.20 6.77 8.63
CA GLY A 188 37.38 5.41 8.18
C GLY A 188 37.51 4.44 9.35
N GLN A 189 38.27 4.81 10.37
CA GLN A 189 38.36 4.03 11.60
C GLN A 189 37.02 3.99 12.34
N TRP A 190 36.33 5.13 12.46
CA TRP A 190 34.99 5.18 13.06
C TRP A 190 33.99 4.27 12.35
N PHE A 191 34.00 4.25 11.01
CA PHE A 191 33.09 3.40 10.25
C PHE A 191 33.41 1.91 10.39
N LYS A 192 34.70 1.54 10.44
CA LYS A 192 35.12 0.16 10.72
C LYS A 192 34.67 -0.30 12.10
N ASP A 193 34.88 0.52 13.12
CA ASP A 193 34.46 0.24 14.50
C ASP A 193 32.94 0.13 14.59
N TYR A 194 32.22 1.04 13.94
CA TYR A 194 30.76 1.00 13.85
C TYR A 194 30.27 -0.30 13.23
N ASN A 195 30.85 -0.73 12.10
CA ASN A 195 30.43 -1.96 11.44
C ASN A 195 30.63 -3.19 12.34
N LYS A 196 31.74 -3.24 13.09
CA LYS A 196 32.01 -4.30 14.06
C LYS A 196 30.97 -4.30 15.19
N GLU A 197 30.76 -3.15 15.83
CA GLU A 197 29.80 -2.99 16.94
C GLU A 197 28.35 -3.26 16.49
N MET A 198 27.94 -2.75 15.33
CA MET A 198 26.60 -2.95 14.77
C MET A 198 26.37 -4.41 14.40
N THR A 199 27.37 -5.08 13.83
CA THR A 199 27.29 -6.52 13.54
C THR A 199 27.11 -7.33 14.83
N GLN A 200 27.85 -7.00 15.89
CA GLN A 200 27.68 -7.64 17.19
C GLN A 200 26.28 -7.41 17.77
N ALA A 201 25.77 -6.17 17.72
CA ALA A 201 24.44 -5.82 18.23
C ALA A 201 23.30 -6.55 17.49
N LEU A 202 23.46 -6.82 16.19
CA LEU A 202 22.44 -7.51 15.38
C LEU A 202 22.53 -9.03 15.47
N ASN A 203 23.70 -9.58 15.78
CA ASN A 203 23.96 -11.02 15.89
C ASN A 203 23.72 -11.62 17.28
N THR A 204 23.20 -10.84 18.24
CA THR A 204 22.78 -11.40 19.54
C THR A 204 21.64 -12.41 19.34
N LYS A 205 21.50 -13.40 20.23
CA LYS A 205 20.41 -14.40 20.15
C LYS A 205 19.09 -13.89 20.72
N ASP A 206 19.05 -12.62 21.15
CA ASP A 206 17.93 -12.03 21.88
C ASP A 206 16.74 -11.70 20.97
N GLU A 207 15.60 -11.41 21.60
CA GLU A 207 14.37 -10.98 20.95
C GLU A 207 14.54 -9.74 20.06
N SER A 208 13.67 -9.59 19.06
CA SER A 208 13.71 -8.49 18.07
C SER A 208 13.77 -7.09 18.71
N ALA A 209 13.11 -6.90 19.85
CA ALA A 209 13.10 -5.63 20.57
C ALA A 209 14.48 -5.29 21.19
N ALA A 210 15.15 -6.28 21.79
CA ALA A 210 16.48 -6.12 22.38
C ALA A 210 17.53 -5.78 21.32
N LYS A 211 17.48 -6.43 20.16
CA LYS A 211 18.33 -6.12 18.99
C LYS A 211 18.18 -4.68 18.54
N LYS A 212 16.93 -4.20 18.47
CA LYS A 212 16.63 -2.82 18.07
C LYS A 212 17.17 -1.81 19.09
N ALA A 213 17.05 -2.10 20.38
CA ALA A 213 17.61 -1.26 21.44
C ALA A 213 19.14 -1.19 21.36
N ALA A 214 19.82 -2.33 21.23
CA ALA A 214 21.28 -2.40 21.09
C ALA A 214 21.77 -1.66 19.84
N ALA A 215 21.12 -1.85 18.68
CA ALA A 215 21.46 -1.11 17.46
C ALA A 215 21.27 0.40 17.61
N ASN A 216 20.21 0.83 18.31
CA ASN A 216 19.99 2.24 18.60
C ASN A 216 21.09 2.80 19.51
N GLU A 217 21.53 2.05 20.53
CA GLU A 217 22.61 2.46 21.42
C GLU A 217 23.92 2.68 20.64
N VAL A 218 24.28 1.75 19.74
CA VAL A 218 25.45 1.91 18.86
C VAL A 218 25.33 3.23 18.09
N ILE A 219 24.19 3.51 17.45
CA ILE A 219 23.99 4.76 16.70
C ILE A 219 24.12 5.99 17.60
N GLN A 220 23.59 5.95 18.82
CA GLN A 220 23.70 7.06 19.76
C GLN A 220 25.14 7.30 20.20
N ARG A 221 25.96 6.26 20.40
CA ARG A 221 27.39 6.42 20.69
C ARG A 221 28.12 7.13 19.54
N TYR A 222 27.82 6.77 18.30
CA TYR A 222 28.45 7.42 17.14
C TYR A 222 27.94 8.85 16.91
N LYS A 223 26.66 9.14 17.23
CA LYS A 223 26.17 10.52 17.31
C LYS A 223 26.92 11.33 18.36
N GLN A 224 27.12 10.77 19.55
CA GLN A 224 27.84 11.44 20.62
C GLN A 224 29.31 11.68 20.27
N LYS A 225 29.98 10.72 19.62
CA LYS A 225 31.33 10.91 19.08
C LYS A 225 31.38 12.02 18.02
N PHE A 226 30.39 12.07 17.13
CA PHE A 226 30.33 13.05 16.04
C PHE A 226 29.96 14.46 16.54
N TYR A 227 28.94 14.63 17.37
CA TYR A 227 28.50 15.95 17.85
C TYR A 227 29.17 16.42 19.14
N GLY A 228 29.84 15.52 19.88
CA GLY A 228 30.21 15.79 21.27
C GLY A 228 29.00 15.92 22.20
N ALA A 229 27.80 15.55 21.75
CA ALA A 229 26.51 15.71 22.43
C ALA A 229 25.52 14.64 21.95
N ALA A 230 24.38 14.47 22.63
CA ALA A 230 23.40 13.43 22.27
C ALA A 230 22.72 13.69 20.92
N CYS A 231 22.61 14.95 20.51
CA CYS A 231 22.04 15.36 19.23
C CYS A 231 22.75 16.59 18.64
N PHE A 232 22.32 16.98 17.44
CA PHE A 232 22.92 18.09 16.71
C PHE A 232 22.65 19.44 17.40
N GLU A 233 21.44 19.61 17.93
CA GLU A 233 20.95 20.83 18.57
C GLU A 233 21.71 21.16 19.87
N GLU A 234 22.22 20.13 20.55
CA GLU A 234 23.01 20.26 21.78
C GLU A 234 24.53 20.37 21.52
N SER A 235 24.95 20.28 20.26
CA SER A 235 26.37 20.30 19.91
C SER A 235 26.97 21.69 20.13
N LYS A 236 28.12 21.74 20.80
CA LYS A 236 28.96 22.94 20.90
C LYS A 236 30.01 23.02 19.79
N ARG A 237 30.09 22.00 18.93
CA ARG A 237 31.04 21.95 17.82
C ARG A 237 30.57 22.90 16.72
N SER A 238 31.53 23.57 16.08
CA SER A 238 31.21 24.50 15.01
C SER A 238 30.93 23.75 13.69
N MET A 239 30.15 24.36 12.78
CA MET A 239 29.93 23.77 11.45
C MET A 239 31.25 23.60 10.67
N VAL A 240 32.23 24.48 10.91
CA VAL A 240 33.58 24.42 10.31
C VAL A 240 34.29 23.11 10.67
N GLU A 241 34.08 22.59 11.88
CA GLU A 241 34.64 21.30 12.31
C GLU A 241 33.80 20.11 11.83
N LEU A 242 32.47 20.25 11.83
CA LEU A 242 31.55 19.15 11.50
C LEU A 242 31.45 18.88 10.00
N TYR A 243 31.63 19.90 9.16
CA TYR A 243 31.54 19.79 7.70
C TYR A 243 32.53 18.79 7.09
N PRO A 244 33.85 18.94 7.29
CA PRO A 244 34.81 18.02 6.69
C PRO A 244 34.64 16.59 7.23
N GLU A 245 34.24 16.43 8.50
CA GLU A 245 33.93 15.10 9.07
C GLU A 245 32.67 14.47 8.45
N ALA A 246 31.60 15.26 8.23
CA ALA A 246 30.37 14.78 7.61
C ALA A 246 30.61 14.29 6.18
N LEU A 247 31.38 15.06 5.38
CA LEU A 247 31.73 14.71 4.01
C LEU A 247 32.65 13.48 3.95
N ALA A 248 33.64 13.40 4.84
CA ALA A 248 34.50 12.22 4.96
C ALA A 248 33.67 10.96 5.23
N LEU A 249 32.77 11.04 6.23
CA LEU A 249 31.90 9.93 6.62
C LEU A 249 30.94 9.54 5.48
N TYR A 250 30.40 10.53 4.77
CA TYR A 250 29.55 10.30 3.60
C TYR A 250 30.27 9.53 2.50
N ASN A 251 31.45 10.00 2.10
CA ASN A 251 32.23 9.39 1.03
C ASN A 251 32.58 7.94 1.37
N ILE A 252 33.13 7.69 2.56
CA ILE A 252 33.51 6.35 3.02
C ILE A 252 32.31 5.39 3.04
N VAL A 253 31.17 5.85 3.55
CA VAL A 253 29.97 5.03 3.68
C VAL A 253 29.37 4.71 2.32
N TYR A 254 29.33 5.69 1.41
CA TYR A 254 28.82 5.48 0.06
C TYR A 254 29.76 4.63 -0.79
N ASP A 255 31.07 4.80 -0.70
CA ASP A 255 32.05 3.93 -1.38
C ASP A 255 31.89 2.48 -0.93
N HIS A 256 31.70 2.25 0.37
CA HIS A 256 31.39 0.94 0.89
C HIS A 256 30.03 0.41 0.41
N ALA A 257 28.99 1.25 0.39
CA ALA A 257 27.67 0.85 -0.08
C ALA A 257 27.67 0.48 -1.57
N ILE A 258 28.40 1.23 -2.40
CA ILE A 258 28.62 0.98 -3.83
C ILE A 258 29.38 -0.32 -4.03
N MET A 259 30.52 -0.49 -3.35
CA MET A 259 31.36 -1.70 -3.45
C MET A 259 30.59 -2.98 -3.13
N TRP A 260 29.67 -2.94 -2.16
CA TRP A 260 28.85 -4.10 -1.77
C TRP A 260 27.46 -4.13 -2.40
N ASN A 261 27.11 -3.15 -3.24
CA ASN A 261 25.79 -2.92 -3.82
C ASN A 261 24.63 -3.04 -2.79
N LYS A 262 24.76 -2.38 -1.64
CA LYS A 262 23.80 -2.45 -0.52
C LYS A 262 23.42 -1.07 -0.01
N VAL A 263 22.26 -0.57 -0.47
CA VAL A 263 21.67 0.72 -0.06
C VAL A 263 21.51 0.84 1.47
N GLY A 264 21.23 -0.29 2.15
CA GLY A 264 21.12 -0.35 3.61
C GLY A 264 22.35 0.17 4.35
N ASN A 265 23.54 0.09 3.73
CA ASN A 265 24.80 0.54 4.31
C ASN A 265 24.87 2.08 4.40
N CYS A 266 24.16 2.82 3.53
CA CYS A 266 24.12 4.29 3.57
C CYS A 266 23.41 4.83 4.82
N ARG A 267 22.63 3.99 5.51
CA ARG A 267 21.82 4.41 6.67
C ARG A 267 22.65 5.01 7.80
N PHE A 268 23.88 4.56 7.99
CA PHE A 268 24.74 5.01 9.08
C PHE A 268 25.03 6.51 9.00
N VAL A 269 25.55 6.98 7.86
CA VAL A 269 25.92 8.40 7.73
C VAL A 269 24.70 9.30 7.90
N TRP A 270 23.55 8.94 7.32
CA TRP A 270 22.32 9.73 7.45
C TRP A 270 21.74 9.73 8.86
N ARG A 271 21.95 8.66 9.64
CA ARG A 271 21.55 8.64 11.05
C ARG A 271 22.46 9.44 11.94
N VAL A 272 23.77 9.51 11.64
CA VAL A 272 24.76 10.21 12.47
C VAL A 272 24.90 11.65 12.04
N ALA A 273 25.31 11.91 10.80
CA ALA A 273 25.65 13.23 10.26
C ALA A 273 24.54 13.88 9.43
N GLY A 274 23.36 13.25 9.32
CA GLY A 274 22.25 13.69 8.45
C GLY A 274 21.91 15.19 8.53
N PRO A 275 21.70 15.78 9.73
CA PRO A 275 21.43 17.22 9.86
C PRO A 275 22.52 18.11 9.26
N VAL A 276 23.79 17.75 9.41
CA VAL A 276 24.93 18.49 8.86
C VAL A 276 24.95 18.35 7.33
N LEU A 277 24.77 17.13 6.81
CA LEU A 277 24.70 16.88 5.36
C LEU A 277 23.55 17.66 4.71
N CYS A 278 22.39 17.73 5.36
CA CYS A 278 21.27 18.53 4.88
C CYS A 278 21.62 20.02 4.80
N LYS A 279 22.35 20.57 5.78
CA LYS A 279 22.81 21.96 5.74
C LYS A 279 23.81 22.21 4.61
N ILE A 280 24.79 21.31 4.41
CA ILE A 280 25.73 21.39 3.29
C ILE A 280 24.97 21.39 1.96
N TYR A 281 24.01 20.47 1.79
CA TYR A 281 23.19 20.39 0.59
C TYR A 281 22.43 21.70 0.32
N GLN A 282 21.82 22.28 1.36
CA GLN A 282 21.09 23.54 1.27
C GLN A 282 21.99 24.71 0.84
N GLU A 283 23.17 24.83 1.44
CA GLU A 283 24.13 25.89 1.10
C GLU A 283 24.64 25.76 -0.34
N LYS A 284 24.84 24.53 -0.83
CA LYS A 284 25.36 24.27 -2.18
C LYS A 284 24.32 24.42 -3.29
N MET A 285 23.07 24.03 -3.04
CA MET A 285 22.02 24.11 -4.06
C MET A 285 21.45 25.52 -4.25
N GLN A 286 21.72 26.47 -3.33
CA GLN A 286 21.15 27.83 -3.34
C GLN A 286 19.62 27.88 -3.49
N GLU A 287 18.93 26.76 -3.26
CA GLU A 287 17.49 26.65 -3.42
C GLU A 287 16.76 27.30 -2.23
N LYS A 288 15.72 28.10 -2.54
CA LYS A 288 14.80 28.59 -1.51
C LYS A 288 14.06 27.41 -0.91
N THR A 289 14.41 27.04 0.32
CA THR A 289 13.72 25.99 1.05
C THR A 289 12.65 26.59 1.97
N PHE A 290 11.50 25.90 2.02
CA PHE A 290 10.47 26.13 3.03
C PHE A 290 10.68 25.14 4.17
N PRO A 291 10.77 25.59 5.44
CA PRO A 291 10.82 24.67 6.57
C PRO A 291 9.49 23.89 6.61
N CYS A 292 9.59 22.60 6.38
CA CYS A 292 8.44 21.70 6.29
C CYS A 292 8.61 20.55 7.28
N SER A 293 7.66 20.40 8.21
CA SER A 293 7.76 19.33 9.20
C SER A 293 7.54 17.96 8.54
N PHE A 294 8.21 16.93 9.07
CA PHE A 294 8.00 15.54 8.61
C PHE A 294 6.54 15.10 8.75
N SER A 295 5.83 15.61 9.75
CA SER A 295 4.39 15.41 9.95
C SER A 295 3.54 16.03 8.83
N PHE A 296 3.99 17.15 8.25
CA PHE A 296 3.32 17.80 7.12
C PHE A 296 3.59 17.06 5.80
N ILE A 297 4.83 16.59 5.57
CA ILE A 297 5.17 15.77 4.39
C ILE A 297 4.38 14.46 4.40
N LYS A 298 4.29 13.78 5.56
CA LYS A 298 3.48 12.56 5.71
C LYS A 298 2.00 12.82 5.42
N LYS A 299 1.46 13.98 5.81
CA LYS A 299 0.09 14.38 5.43
C LYS A 299 -0.10 14.68 3.95
N LEU A 300 0.94 15.17 3.27
CA LEU A 300 0.90 15.53 1.85
C LEU A 300 0.98 14.30 0.93
N TYR A 301 1.79 13.32 1.31
CA TYR A 301 2.08 12.13 0.50
C TYR A 301 1.36 10.85 0.95
N GLY A 302 0.64 10.89 2.08
CA GLY A 302 -0.13 9.75 2.61
C GLY A 302 0.70 8.83 3.50
#